data_AF-A0A959SZH2-F1
#
_entry.id   AF-A0A959SZH2-F1
#
_cell.length_a   1.000
_cell.length_b   1.000
_cell.length_c   1.000
_cell.angle_alpha   90.00
_cell.angle_beta   90.00
_cell.angle_gamma   90.00
#
_symmetry.space_group_name_H-M   'P 1'
#
loop_
_entity.id
_entity.type
_entity.pdbx_description
1 polymer ?
#
loop_
_entity_poly.entity_id
_entity_poly.type
_entity_poly.pdbx_seq_one_letter_code
_entity_poly.pdbx_strand_id
1 'polypeptide(L)'
;MPTVQQIIFVLVSIAAIGLFAYKVKQIRRNINLGRDEDLNDNSDKRWTNVMLLAFGQKKMFRNPLVAVMHFVVYAGFIIINIEVLEIV
;
A
#
# COMPACT_ATOMS: atom_id res chain seq x y z
N MET A 1 15.04 26.30 18.20
CA MET A 1 16.05 26.20 17.13
C MET A 1 15.44 25.53 15.91
N PRO A 2 14.74 26.27 15.03
CA PRO A 2 14.01 25.70 13.88
C PRO A 2 14.89 24.95 12.88
N THR A 3 16.17 25.33 12.76
CA THR A 3 17.16 24.71 11.88
C THR A 3 17.50 23.27 12.26
N VAL A 4 17.59 22.97 13.56
CA VAL A 4 17.89 21.60 14.04
C VAL A 4 16.77 20.64 13.66
N GLN A 5 15.51 21.06 13.81
CA GLN A 5 14.35 20.24 13.43
C GLN A 5 14.31 19.98 11.93
N GLN A 6 14.61 20.98 11.10
CA GLN A 6 14.65 20.83 9.63
C GLN A 6 15.76 19.86 9.20
N ILE A 7 16.95 19.96 9.79
CA ILE A 7 18.07 19.05 9.49
C ILE A 7 17.70 17.61 9.85
N ILE A 8 17.12 17.39 11.04
CA ILE A 8 16.67 16.06 11.46
C ILE A 8 15.61 15.52 10.51
N PHE A 9 14.62 16.34 10.14
CA PHE A 9 13.57 15.95 9.20
C PHE A 9 14.17 15.51 7.87
N VAL A 10 15.05 16.31 7.27
CA VAL A 10 15.68 15.98 5.97
C VAL A 10 16.49 14.68 6.07
N LEU A 11 17.26 14.49 7.14
CA LEU A 11 18.03 13.26 7.34
C LEU A 11 17.13 12.02 7.44
N VAL A 12 16.05 12.12 8.23
CA VAL A 12 15.08 11.02 8.38
C VAL A 12 14.36 10.74 7.06
N SER A 13 13.96 11.79 6.32
CA SER A 13 13.32 11.63 5.01
C SER A 13 14.24 10.94 4.00
N ILE A 14 15.51 11.35 3.91
CA ILE A 14 16.49 10.71 3.02
C ILE A 14 16.69 9.25 3.42
N ALA A 15 16.83 8.95 4.72
CA ALA A 15 16.97 7.59 5.21
C ALA A 15 15.75 6.72 4.88
N ALA A 16 14.54 7.23 5.10
CA ALA A 16 13.30 6.53 4.81
C ALA A 16 13.14 6.24 3.30
N ILE A 17 13.36 7.25 2.45
CA ILE A 17 13.29 7.11 0.99
C ILE A 17 14.36 6.14 0.49
N GLY A 18 15.59 6.24 1.00
CA GLY A 18 16.70 5.35 0.63
C GLY A 18 16.41 3.90 0.99
N LEU A 19 15.91 3.65 2.22
CA LEU A 19 15.53 2.30 2.65
C LEU A 19 14.37 1.75 1.80
N PHE A 20 13.35 2.56 1.54
CA PHE A 20 12.22 2.18 0.68
C PHE A 20 12.70 1.81 -0.72
N ALA A 21 13.53 2.64 -1.35
CA ALA A 21 14.09 2.38 -2.68
C ALA A 21 14.92 1.09 -2.71
N TYR A 22 15.73 0.83 -1.69
CA TYR A 22 16.49 -0.40 -1.55
C TYR A 22 15.57 -1.64 -1.48
N LYS A 23 14.50 -1.59 -0.66
CA LYS A 23 13.53 -2.68 -0.55
C LYS A 23 12.78 -2.92 -1.86
N VAL A 24 12.36 -1.86 -2.55
CA VAL A 24 11.70 -1.98 -3.87
C VAL A 24 12.64 -2.63 -4.88
N LYS A 25 13.93 -2.24 -4.92
CA LYS A 25 14.93 -2.86 -5.79
C LYS A 25 15.13 -4.34 -5.48
N GLN A 26 15.14 -4.71 -4.20
CA GLN A 26 15.24 -6.10 -3.77
C GLN A 26 14.03 -6.92 -4.24
N ILE A 27 12.81 -6.41 -4.05
CA ILE A 27 11.57 -7.06 -4.50
C ILE A 27 11.58 -7.23 -6.02
N ARG A 28 11.91 -6.17 -6.77
CA ARG A 28 12.00 -6.21 -8.23
C ARG A 28 13.01 -7.24 -8.72
N ARG A 29 14.19 -7.31 -8.08
CA ARG A 29 15.19 -8.33 -8.41
C ARG A 29 14.65 -9.73 -8.19
N ASN A 30 13.95 -9.98 -7.09
CA ASN A 30 13.37 -11.29 -6.79
C ASN A 30 12.28 -11.68 -7.78
N ILE A 31 11.41 -10.74 -8.16
CA ILE A 31 10.38 -10.97 -9.19
C ILE A 31 11.04 -11.35 -10.52
N ASN A 32 12.07 -10.63 -10.93
CA ASN A 32 12.79 -10.89 -12.19
C ASN A 32 13.64 -12.17 -12.18
N LEU A 33 13.92 -12.74 -11.01
CA LEU A 33 14.59 -14.05 -10.87
C LEU A 33 13.59 -15.21 -10.92
N GLY A 34 12.29 -14.93 -10.83
CA GLY A 34 11.25 -15.92 -11.04
C GLY A 34 11.31 -16.48 -12.47
N ARG A 35 10.95 -17.75 -12.64
CA ARG A 35 10.75 -18.33 -13.96
C ARG A 35 9.42 -17.83 -14.53
N ASP A 36 9.37 -17.62 -15.83
CA ASP A 36 8.13 -17.36 -16.53
C ASP A 36 7.20 -18.57 -16.36
N GLU A 37 6.06 -18.35 -15.69
CA GLU A 37 4.98 -19.32 -15.63
C GLU A 37 3.99 -19.01 -16.75
N ASP A 38 3.62 -20.04 -17.52
CA ASP A 38 2.65 -19.89 -18.60
C ASP A 38 1.24 -19.86 -17.99
N LEU A 39 0.75 -18.66 -17.71
CA LEU A 39 -0.54 -18.40 -17.06
C LEU A 39 -1.70 -18.32 -18.06
N ASN A 40 -1.71 -19.20 -19.05
CA ASN A 40 -2.64 -19.18 -20.20
C ASN A 40 -3.95 -19.96 -19.97
N ASP A 41 -4.31 -20.25 -18.71
CA ASP A 41 -5.56 -20.91 -18.35
C ASP A 41 -6.71 -19.92 -18.08
N ASN A 42 -7.95 -20.40 -18.21
CA ASN A 42 -9.26 -19.82 -17.88
C ASN A 42 -9.26 -18.36 -17.36
N SER A 43 -9.02 -17.41 -18.26
CA SER A 43 -8.95 -15.97 -17.97
C SER A 43 -10.19 -15.45 -17.24
N ASP A 44 -11.39 -15.94 -17.60
CA ASP A 44 -12.66 -15.48 -17.01
C ASP A 44 -12.77 -15.80 -15.52
N LYS A 45 -12.31 -17.00 -15.12
CA LYS A 45 -12.30 -17.41 -13.70
C LYS A 45 -11.30 -16.57 -12.90
N ARG A 46 -10.18 -16.16 -13.51
CA ARG A 46 -9.16 -15.32 -12.86
C ARG A 46 -9.67 -13.91 -12.62
N TRP A 47 -10.30 -13.28 -13.61
CA TRP A 47 -10.93 -11.96 -13.43
C TRP A 47 -12.03 -11.99 -12.39
N THR A 48 -12.86 -13.04 -12.38
CA THR A 48 -13.87 -13.24 -11.34
C THR A 48 -13.25 -13.37 -9.96
N ASN A 49 -12.14 -14.12 -9.82
CA ASN A 49 -11.40 -14.21 -8.57
C ASN A 49 -10.76 -12.89 -8.15
N VAL A 50 -10.20 -12.11 -9.08
CA VAL A 50 -9.65 -10.78 -8.79
C VAL A 50 -10.77 -9.86 -8.29
N MET A 51 -11.91 -9.83 -8.97
CA MET A 51 -13.07 -9.04 -8.53
C MET A 51 -13.54 -9.47 -7.13
N LEU A 52 -13.66 -10.78 -6.88
CA LEU A 52 -14.08 -11.31 -5.58
C LEU A 52 -13.06 -11.05 -4.47
N LEU A 53 -11.77 -11.07 -4.78
CA LEU A 53 -10.70 -10.78 -3.80
C LEU A 53 -10.54 -9.28 -3.55
N ALA A 54 -10.62 -8.46 -4.59
CA ALA A 54 -10.46 -7.01 -4.51
C ALA A 54 -11.68 -6.34 -3.87
N PHE A 55 -12.89 -6.68 -4.33
CA PHE A 55 -14.12 -6.07 -3.84
C PHE A 55 -14.79 -6.86 -2.72
N GLY A 56 -14.73 -8.19 -2.76
CA GLY A 56 -15.39 -9.03 -1.76
C GLY A 56 -14.73 -8.98 -0.38
N GLN A 57 -13.55 -8.35 -0.24
CA GLN A 57 -12.81 -8.17 1.03
C GLN A 57 -12.65 -9.46 1.86
N LYS A 58 -12.83 -10.63 1.25
CA LYS A 58 -12.91 -11.92 1.93
C LYS A 58 -11.63 -12.25 2.70
N LYS A 59 -10.49 -11.75 2.20
CA LYS A 59 -9.17 -11.87 2.85
C LYS A 59 -9.00 -10.90 4.02
N MET A 60 -9.64 -9.73 3.95
CA MET A 60 -9.59 -8.68 4.98
C MET A 60 -10.38 -9.07 6.22
N PHE A 61 -11.60 -9.59 6.03
CA PHE A 61 -12.46 -10.03 7.15
C PHE A 61 -12.00 -11.33 7.81
N ARG A 62 -11.03 -12.05 7.24
CA ARG A 62 -10.42 -13.23 7.86
C ARG A 62 -9.60 -12.86 9.11
N ASN A 63 -9.12 -11.62 9.21
CA ASN A 63 -8.44 -11.13 10.41
C ASN A 63 -9.14 -9.85 10.91
N PRO A 64 -9.99 -9.95 11.95
CA PRO A 64 -10.78 -8.82 12.44
C PRO A 64 -9.95 -7.59 12.80
N LEU A 65 -8.73 -7.76 13.32
CA LEU A 65 -7.85 -6.65 13.67
C LEU A 65 -7.42 -5.86 12.43
N VAL A 66 -7.07 -6.55 11.34
CA VAL A 66 -6.69 -5.91 10.08
C VAL A 66 -7.88 -5.21 9.45
N ALA A 67 -9.06 -5.81 9.52
CA ALA A 67 -10.30 -5.21 9.03
C ALA A 67 -10.64 -3.90 9.76
N VAL A 68 -10.56 -3.89 11.09
CA VAL A 68 -10.81 -2.69 11.91
C VAL A 68 -9.77 -1.61 11.62
N MET A 69 -8.48 -1.96 11.59
CA MET A 69 -7.43 -0.98 11.25
C MET A 69 -7.64 -0.38 9.86
N HIS A 70 -7.99 -1.19 8.86
CA HIS A 70 -8.24 -0.69 7.51
C HIS A 70 -9.43 0.26 7.47
N PHE A 71 -10.52 -0.07 8.17
CA PHE A 71 -11.70 0.80 8.27
C PHE A 71 -11.36 2.15 8.89
N VAL A 72 -10.62 2.17 10.01
CA VAL A 72 -10.24 3.42 10.69
C VAL A 72 -9.36 4.30 9.81
N VAL A 73 -8.35 3.70 9.15
CA VAL A 73 -7.47 4.45 8.24
C VAL A 73 -8.26 5.01 7.05
N TYR A 74 -9.16 4.23 6.47
CA TYR A 74 -10.00 4.66 5.35
C TYR A 74 -10.96 5.79 5.75
N ALA A 75 -11.61 5.66 6.91
CA ALA A 75 -12.47 6.71 7.47
C ALA A 75 -11.67 7.99 7.72
N GLY A 76 -10.47 7.89 8.31
CA GLY A 76 -9.57 9.03 8.49
C GLY A 76 -9.21 9.72 7.18
N PHE A 77 -8.90 8.95 6.13
CA PHE A 77 -8.63 9.51 4.81
C PHE A 77 -9.84 10.28 4.26
N ILE A 78 -11.05 9.71 4.35
CA ILE A 78 -12.28 10.39 3.89
C ILE A 78 -12.51 11.68 4.68
N ILE A 79 -12.44 11.62 6.01
CA ILE A 79 -12.68 12.77 6.89
C ILE A 79 -11.72 13.90 6.53
N ILE A 80 -10.41 13.61 6.42
CA ILE A 80 -9.39 14.61 6.07
C ILE A 80 -9.68 15.21 4.68
N ASN A 81 -10.05 14.40 3.69
CA ASN A 81 -10.35 14.92 2.35
C ASN A 81 -11.60 15.82 2.36
N ILE A 82 -12.62 15.48 3.16
CA ILE A 82 -13.81 16.33 3.32
C ILE A 82 -13.42 17.64 4.01
N GLU A 83 -12.63 17.59 5.09
CA GLU A 83 -12.16 18.78 5.80
C GLU A 83 -11.31 19.70 4.90
N VAL A 84 -10.42 19.12 4.09
CA VAL A 84 -9.64 19.87 3.09
C VAL A 84 -10.55 20.50 2.04
N LEU A 85 -11.59 19.79 1.59
CA LEU A 85 -12.58 20.33 0.66
C LEU A 85 -13.44 21.43 1.29
N GLU A 86 -13.71 21.37 2.59
CA GLU A 86 -14.45 22.39 3.33
C GLU A 86 -13.65 23.70 3.48
N ILE A 87 -12.32 23.59 3.62
CA ILE A 87 -11.42 24.75 3.75
C ILE A 87 -11.21 25.50 2.42
N VAL A 88 -11.41 24.85 1.27
CA VAL A 88 -11.18 25.39 -0.09
C VAL A 88 -12.46 25.95 -0.71
#